data_AF-J3JDI3-F1
#
_entry.id   AF-J3JDI3-F1
#
_cell.length_a   1.000
_cell.length_b   1.000
_cell.length_c   1.000
_cell.angle_alpha   90.00
_cell.angle_beta   90.00
_cell.angle_gamma   90.00
#
_symmetry.space_group_name_H-M   'P 1'
#
loop_
_entity.id
_entity.type
_entity.pdbx_description
1 polymer ?
#
loop_
_entity_poly.entity_id
_entity_poly.type
_entity_poly.pdbx_seq_one_letter_code
_entity_poly.pdbx_strand_id
1 'polypeptide(L)'
;MASQLTVKTVEQSDDYYHVRFRDPDTFEEVRTPDWANNIAQSVVPESEVRMGQNDDGEWLIQSILVSIDEVEDDDDASRKALEIATKLSD
;
A
#
# COMPACT_ATOMS: atom_id res chain seq x y z
N MET A 1 -17.61 3.84 -8.28
CA MET A 1 -16.67 3.33 -9.30
C MET A 1 -15.29 3.40 -8.65
N ALA A 2 -14.85 2.30 -8.02
CA ALA A 2 -13.52 2.25 -7.43
C ALA A 2 -12.52 2.50 -8.56
N SER A 3 -11.77 3.59 -8.48
CA SER A 3 -10.63 3.81 -9.36
C SER A 3 -9.76 2.57 -9.22
N GLN A 4 -9.57 1.83 -10.30
CA GLN A 4 -8.83 0.57 -10.29
C GLN A 4 -7.37 0.85 -9.88
N LEU A 5 -7.12 0.76 -8.57
CA LEU A 5 -5.77 0.78 -8.02
C LEU A 5 -5.04 -0.40 -8.66
N THR A 6 -4.10 -0.07 -9.52
CA THR A 6 -3.29 -1.06 -10.25
C THR A 6 -1.88 -0.97 -9.70
N VAL A 7 -1.29 -2.13 -9.40
CA VAL A 7 0.10 -2.21 -8.97
C VAL A 7 1.00 -1.70 -10.10
N LYS A 8 1.80 -0.68 -9.82
CA LYS A 8 2.79 -0.15 -10.77
C LYS A 8 4.11 -0.90 -10.69
N THR A 9 4.51 -1.28 -9.49
CA THR A 9 5.83 -1.86 -9.21
C THR A 9 5.78 -2.58 -7.87
N VAL A 10 6.50 -3.68 -7.80
CA VAL A 10 6.78 -4.42 -6.57
C VAL A 10 8.28 -4.47 -6.41
N GLU A 11 8.78 -3.97 -5.29
CA GLU A 11 10.20 -4.03 -4.96
C GLU A 11 10.36 -4.78 -3.65
N GLN A 12 11.18 -5.82 -3.65
CA GLN A 12 11.54 -6.52 -2.42
C GLN A 12 12.68 -5.79 -1.73
N SER A 13 12.51 -5.51 -0.44
CA SER A 13 13.57 -5.12 0.49
C SER A 13 13.89 -6.26 1.46
N ASP A 14 14.75 -6.02 2.45
CA ASP A 14 15.15 -7.03 3.42
C ASP A 14 13.99 -7.53 4.29
N ASP A 15 12.99 -6.68 4.58
CA ASP A 15 11.88 -7.00 5.49
C ASP A 15 10.49 -6.89 4.83
N TYR A 16 10.38 -6.21 3.67
CA TYR A 16 9.08 -5.94 3.04
C TYR A 16 9.08 -6.06 1.52
N TYR A 17 7.96 -6.51 0.96
CA TYR A 17 7.58 -6.20 -0.41
C TYR A 17 6.89 -4.84 -0.47
N HIS A 18 7.51 -3.90 -1.16
CA HIS A 18 6.99 -2.55 -1.41
C HIS A 18 6.12 -2.57 -2.66
N VAL A 19 4.81 -2.69 -2.48
CA VAL A 19 3.83 -2.65 -3.56
C VAL A 19 3.42 -1.21 -3.81
N ARG A 20 3.94 -0.61 -4.89
CA ARG A 20 3.66 0.78 -5.26
C ARG A 20 2.45 0.88 -6.19
N PHE A 21 1.53 1.76 -5.84
CA PHE A 21 0.39 2.12 -6.69
C PHE A 21 0.61 3.46 -7.39
N ARG A 22 1.32 4.38 -6.73
CA ARG A 22 1.62 5.72 -7.23
C ARG A 22 3.06 6.09 -6.93
N ASP A 23 3.53 7.06 -7.70
CA ASP A 23 4.90 7.54 -7.58
C ASP A 23 5.01 8.47 -6.36
N PRO A 24 5.97 8.26 -5.43
CA PRO A 24 6.19 9.20 -4.32
C PRO A 24 6.39 10.65 -4.78
N ASP A 25 6.98 10.86 -5.96
CA ASP A 25 7.31 12.20 -6.46
C ASP A 25 6.07 13.00 -6.88
N THR A 26 4.89 12.35 -6.91
CA THR A 26 3.60 13.01 -7.21
C THR A 26 2.88 13.55 -5.97
N PHE A 27 3.48 13.42 -4.79
CA PHE A 27 2.88 13.82 -3.53
C PHE A 27 3.70 14.92 -2.84
N GLU A 28 3.00 15.92 -2.32
CA GLU A 28 3.63 16.97 -1.51
C GLU A 28 4.01 16.46 -0.12
N GLU A 29 3.22 15.51 0.40
CA GLU A 29 3.43 14.93 1.72
C GLU A 29 3.14 13.43 1.71
N VAL A 30 3.97 12.63 2.39
CA VAL A 30 3.75 11.19 2.57
C VAL A 30 3.68 10.86 4.06
N ARG A 31 2.66 10.10 4.47
CA ARG A 31 2.43 9.66 5.85
C ARG A 31 2.00 8.20 5.91
N THR A 32 2.19 7.61 7.08
CA THR A 32 1.73 6.25 7.40
C THR A 32 0.68 6.35 8.51
N PRO A 33 -0.60 6.61 8.18
CA PRO A 33 -1.61 6.86 9.20
C PRO A 33 -2.03 5.56 9.91
N ASP A 34 -2.16 5.61 11.24
CA ASP A 34 -2.46 4.44 12.08
C ASP A 34 -3.75 3.71 11.67
N TRP A 35 -4.79 4.46 11.27
CA TRP A 35 -6.05 3.85 10.84
C TRP A 35 -5.88 2.98 9.59
N ALA A 36 -4.99 3.35 8.67
CA ALA A 36 -4.71 2.57 7.46
C ALA A 36 -3.88 1.33 7.79
N ASN A 37 -2.89 1.47 8.68
CA ASN A 37 -2.11 0.33 9.19
C ASN A 37 -3.00 -0.69 9.90
N ASN A 38 -3.96 -0.25 10.73
CA ASN A 38 -4.88 -1.17 11.41
C ASN A 38 -5.71 -2.00 10.41
N ILE A 39 -6.17 -1.40 9.31
CA ILE A 39 -6.91 -2.11 8.26
C ILE A 39 -5.99 -3.09 7.52
N ALA A 40 -4.77 -2.66 7.21
CA ALA A 40 -3.78 -3.49 6.54
C ALA A 40 -3.41 -4.71 7.39
N GLN A 41 -3.13 -4.49 8.68
CA GLN A 41 -2.80 -5.53 9.65
C GLN A 41 -3.94 -6.52 9.89
N SER A 42 -5.18 -6.14 9.58
CA SER A 42 -6.32 -7.07 9.58
C SER A 42 -6.29 -8.05 8.38
N VAL A 43 -5.52 -7.77 7.32
CA VAL A 43 -5.38 -8.64 6.14
C VAL A 43 -4.05 -9.38 6.17
N VAL A 44 -2.97 -8.65 6.44
CA VAL A 44 -1.61 -9.18 6.55
C VAL A 44 -0.95 -8.60 7.80
N PRO A 45 -0.59 -9.45 8.79
CA PRO A 45 0.18 -9.02 9.95
C PRO A 45 1.41 -8.18 9.56
N GLU A 46 1.76 -7.21 10.40
CA GLU A 46 2.95 -6.35 10.21
C GLU A 46 3.00 -5.55 8.90
N SER A 47 1.90 -5.49 8.14
CA SER A 47 1.81 -4.64 6.96
C SER A 47 1.62 -3.15 7.31
N GLU A 48 2.11 -2.29 6.42
CA GLU A 48 2.01 -0.84 6.57
C GLU A 48 1.50 -0.18 5.30
N VAL A 49 0.77 0.92 5.45
CA VAL A 49 0.19 1.68 4.32
C VAL A 49 0.81 3.06 4.28
N ARG A 50 1.54 3.35 3.20
CA ARG A 50 2.01 4.71 2.91
C ARG A 50 0.97 5.42 2.06
N MET A 51 0.45 6.51 2.59
CA MET A 51 -0.45 7.42 1.91
C MET A 51 0.26 8.70 1.55
N GLY A 52 -0.03 9.24 0.36
CA GLY A 52 0.49 10.52 -0.10
C GLY A 52 -0.64 11.52 -0.29
N GLN A 53 -0.40 12.78 0.05
CA GLN A 53 -1.28 13.91 -0.24
C GLN A 53 -0.89 14.52 -1.59
N ASN A 54 -1.83 14.59 -2.53
CA ASN A 54 -1.60 15.25 -3.82
C ASN A 54 -1.73 16.78 -3.72
N ASP A 55 -1.43 17.48 -4.81
CA ASP A 55 -1.53 18.94 -4.92
C ASP A 55 -2.94 19.48 -4.63
N ASP A 56 -3.98 18.66 -4.83
CA ASP A 56 -5.38 19.00 -4.53
C ASP A 56 -5.73 18.80 -3.03
N GLY A 57 -4.79 18.32 -2.22
CA GLY A 57 -4.96 18.06 -0.80
C GLY A 57 -5.64 16.71 -0.48
N GLU A 58 -5.88 15.86 -1.48
CA GLU A 58 -6.47 14.53 -1.33
C GLU A 58 -5.43 13.49 -0.91
N TRP A 59 -5.79 12.65 0.07
CA TRP A 59 -4.95 11.55 0.53
C TRP A 59 -5.22 10.29 -0.28
N LEU A 60 -4.20 9.78 -0.96
CA LEU A 60 -4.26 8.60 -1.81
C LEU A 60 -3.25 7.56 -1.35
N ILE A 61 -3.54 6.28 -1.61
CA ILE A 61 -2.58 5.20 -1.35
C ILE A 61 -1.38 5.36 -2.30
N GLN A 62 -0.19 5.48 -1.72
CA GLN A 62 1.07 5.58 -2.45
C GLN A 62 1.68 4.19 -2.62
N SER A 63 1.89 3.49 -1.50
CA SER A 63 2.39 2.11 -1.48
C SER A 63 1.89 1.36 -0.25
N ILE A 64 1.91 0.03 -0.35
CA ILE A 64 1.62 -0.87 0.76
C ILE A 64 2.86 -1.74 0.95
N LEU A 65 3.35 -1.78 2.17
CA LEU A 65 4.46 -2.62 2.59
C LEU A 65 3.87 -3.90 3.16
N VAL A 66 4.22 -5.02 2.55
CA VAL A 66 3.75 -6.34 2.93
C VAL A 66 4.96 -7.10 3.49
N SER A 67 4.89 -7.59 4.73
CA SER A 67 6.00 -8.33 5.35
C SER A 67 6.37 -9.52 4.48
N ILE A 68 7.67 -9.73 4.23
CA ILE A 68 8.15 -10.87 3.44
C ILE A 68 7.87 -12.21 4.14
N ASP A 69 7.70 -12.21 5.46
CA ASP A 69 7.43 -13.43 6.24
C ASP A 69 5.97 -13.90 6.12
N GLU A 70 5.08 -13.02 5.66
CA GLU A 70 3.63 -13.27 5.58
C GLU A 70 3.14 -13.60 4.15
N VAL A 71 4.04 -13.63 3.16
CA VAL A 71 3.74 -13.92 1.75
C VAL A 71 4.78 -14.80 1.09
N GLU A 72 4.38 -15.54 0.05
CA GLU A 72 5.27 -16.48 -0.64
C GLU A 72 6.22 -15.81 -1.64
N ASP A 73 5.73 -14.81 -2.37
CA ASP A 73 6.42 -14.13 -3.47
C ASP A 73 5.83 -12.73 -3.76
N ASP A 74 6.33 -12.08 -4.80
CA ASP A 74 5.91 -10.76 -5.25
C ASP A 74 4.47 -10.74 -5.82
N ASP A 75 4.04 -11.84 -6.43
CA ASP A 75 2.66 -12.03 -6.90
C ASP A 75 1.67 -12.12 -5.72
N ASP A 76 2.03 -12.83 -4.66
CA ASP A 76 1.27 -12.91 -3.41
C ASP A 76 1.22 -11.55 -2.69
N ALA A 77 2.37 -10.89 -2.54
CA ALA A 77 2.45 -9.53 -2.01
C ALA A 77 1.53 -8.55 -2.75
N SER A 78 1.55 -8.57 -4.08
CA SER A 78 0.72 -7.72 -4.93
C SER A 78 -0.78 -7.95 -4.69
N ARG A 79 -1.18 -9.22 -4.59
CA ARG A 79 -2.58 -9.60 -4.39
C ARG A 79 -3.08 -9.17 -3.01
N LYS A 80 -2.28 -9.38 -1.97
CA LYS A 80 -2.59 -8.94 -0.60
C LYS A 80 -2.66 -7.42 -0.50
N ALA A 81 -1.72 -6.70 -1.12
CA ALA A 81 -1.76 -5.25 -1.18
C ALA A 81 -3.02 -4.73 -1.90
N LEU A 82 -3.44 -5.38 -3.00
CA LEU A 82 -4.70 -5.03 -3.68
C LEU A 82 -5.93 -5.27 -2.78
N GLU A 83 -5.95 -6.34 -1.99
CA GLU A 83 -7.01 -6.60 -1.02
C GLU A 83 -7.07 -5.50 0.05
N ILE A 84 -5.92 -5.13 0.63
CA ILE A 84 -5.81 -4.02 1.61
C ILE A 84 -6.30 -2.71 0.98
N ALA A 85 -5.81 -2.39 -0.22
CA ALA A 85 -6.20 -1.19 -0.95
C ALA A 85 -7.72 -1.12 -1.23
N THR A 86 -8.33 -2.27 -1.51
CA THR A 86 -9.78 -2.39 -1.69
C THR A 86 -10.50 -2.09 -0.38
N LYS A 87 -10.06 -2.67 0.74
CA LYS A 87 -10.66 -2.42 2.07
C LYS A 87 -10.52 -0.99 2.56
N LEU A 88 -9.46 -0.28 2.17
CA LEU A 88 -9.26 1.13 2.49
C LEU A 88 -10.17 2.07 1.69
N SER A 89 -10.68 1.59 0.55
CA SER A 89 -11.52 2.36 -0.38
C SER A 89 -13.02 2.06 -0.24
N ASP A 90 -13.39 1.17 0.69
CA ASP A 90 -14.75 0.73 1.02
C ASP A 90 -15.27 1.49 2.25
#